data_AF-A0AAU7SRJ5-F1
#
_entry.id   AF-A0AAU7SRJ5-F1
#
_cell.length_a   1.000
_cell.length_b   1.000
_cell.length_c   1.000
_cell.angle_alpha   90.00
_cell.angle_beta   90.00
_cell.angle_gamma   90.00
#
_symmetry.space_group_name_H-M   'P 1'
#
loop_
_entity.id
_entity.type
_entity.pdbx_description
1 polymer ?
#
loop_
_entity_poly.entity_id
_entity_poly.type
_entity_poly.pdbx_seq_one_letter_code
_entity_poly.pdbx_strand_id
1 'polypeptide(L)'
;MTSIEIQPWDGVEAIETEATAADGRWLSLYAAPLPACPWGRWAWTVDTQAGAGDHELRPVAMGIEYSPETARAAAEAAARHWLQPRPRLEAVA
;
A
#
# COMPACT_ATOMS: atom_id res chain seq x y z
N MET A 1 27.82 30.88 -11.50
CA MET A 1 27.36 29.63 -10.84
C MET A 1 25.93 29.86 -10.42
N THR A 2 24.98 29.16 -11.04
CA THR A 2 23.58 29.22 -10.64
C THR A 2 23.38 28.20 -9.52
N SER A 3 23.04 28.66 -8.33
CA SER A 3 22.65 27.78 -7.22
C SER A 3 21.28 27.19 -7.54
N ILE A 4 21.16 25.87 -7.62
CA ILE A 4 19.86 25.20 -7.65
C ILE A 4 19.56 24.82 -6.20
N GLU A 5 18.65 25.55 -5.57
CA GLU A 5 18.11 25.17 -4.26
C GLU A 5 17.02 24.13 -4.50
N ILE A 6 17.33 22.87 -4.18
CA ILE A 6 16.32 21.82 -4.10
C ILE A 6 15.56 22.07 -2.79
N GLN A 7 14.33 22.56 -2.90
CA GLN A 7 13.48 22.72 -1.73
C GLN A 7 13.17 21.34 -1.14
N PRO A 8 13.16 21.20 0.20
CA PRO A 8 12.67 19.99 0.83
C PRO A 8 11.25 19.71 0.33
N TRP A 9 10.98 18.45 0.04
CA TRP A 9 9.64 18.01 -0.33
C TRP A 9 8.75 18.13 0.91
N ASP A 10 7.86 19.14 0.95
CA ASP A 10 6.86 19.35 2.01
C ASP A 10 5.78 18.24 2.06
N GLY A 11 5.89 17.22 1.21
CA GLY A 11 4.83 16.24 1.01
C GLY A 11 4.63 15.35 2.21
N VAL A 12 3.35 15.16 2.50
CA VAL A 12 2.85 14.25 3.52
C VAL A 12 3.58 12.91 3.44
N GLU A 13 4.13 12.49 4.59
CA GLU A 13 4.87 11.23 4.70
C GLU A 13 3.99 10.05 4.28
N ALA A 14 4.58 9.12 3.55
CA ALA A 14 3.95 7.85 3.25
C ALA A 14 3.63 7.11 4.56
N ILE A 15 2.53 6.38 4.55
CA ILE A 15 2.11 5.52 5.65
C ILE A 15 2.54 4.10 5.30
N GLU A 16 3.49 3.59 6.06
CA GLU A 16 3.96 2.20 5.98
C GLU A 16 3.49 1.41 7.20
N THR A 17 2.91 0.25 6.96
CA THR A 17 2.53 -0.69 8.02
C THR A 17 2.59 -2.13 7.52
N GLU A 18 2.35 -3.08 8.42
CA GLU A 18 2.49 -4.50 8.14
C GLU A 18 1.33 -5.27 8.78
N ALA A 19 0.95 -6.38 8.16
CA ALA A 19 -0.07 -7.28 8.68
C ALA A 19 0.45 -8.72 8.66
N THR A 20 0.33 -9.43 9.78
CA THR A 20 0.72 -10.85 9.90
C THR A 20 -0.47 -11.68 10.37
N ALA A 21 -0.76 -12.78 9.67
CA ALA A 21 -1.76 -13.76 10.07
C ALA A 21 -1.19 -14.76 11.09
N ALA A 22 -2.08 -15.44 11.81
CA ALA A 22 -1.71 -16.46 12.80
C ALA A 22 -0.95 -17.66 12.20
N ASP A 23 -1.07 -17.90 10.90
CA ASP A 23 -0.36 -18.95 10.16
C ASP A 23 1.01 -18.51 9.63
N GLY A 24 1.44 -17.29 9.94
CA GLY A 24 2.73 -16.73 9.54
C GLY A 24 2.75 -16.04 8.19
N ARG A 25 1.64 -15.96 7.45
CA ARG A 25 1.55 -15.11 6.25
C ARG A 25 1.70 -13.65 6.63
N TRP A 26 2.56 -12.92 5.92
CA TRP A 26 2.88 -11.52 6.18
C TRP A 26 2.59 -10.68 4.93
N LEU A 27 2.15 -9.44 5.12
CA LEU A 27 1.91 -8.46 4.08
C LEU A 27 2.45 -7.08 4.48
N SER A 28 3.06 -6.39 3.52
CA SER A 28 3.39 -4.97 3.59
C SER A 28 2.20 -4.15 3.12
N LEU A 29 1.90 -3.06 3.82
CA LEU A 29 0.88 -2.10 3.43
C LEU A 29 1.56 -0.74 3.29
N TYR A 30 1.27 -0.06 2.19
CA TYR A 30 1.81 1.24 1.90
C TYR A 30 0.69 2.16 1.40
N ALA A 31 0.71 3.41 1.82
CA ALA A 31 -0.16 4.46 1.29
C ALA A 31 0.58 5.78 1.18
N ALA A 32 0.53 6.43 0.03
CA ALA A 32 1.26 7.66 -0.22
C ALA A 32 0.49 8.61 -1.14
N PRO A 33 0.74 9.93 -1.06
CA PRO A 33 0.17 10.88 -2.00
C PRO A 33 0.66 10.56 -3.41
N LEU A 34 -0.25 10.57 -4.39
CA LEU A 34 0.10 10.44 -5.79
C LEU A 34 0.88 11.67 -6.25
N PRO A 35 2.15 11.54 -6.66
CA PRO A 35 2.94 12.67 -7.14
C PRO A 35 2.22 13.34 -8.32
N ALA A 36 2.15 14.67 -8.30
CA ALA A 36 1.52 15.49 -9.34
C ALA A 36 0.01 15.26 -9.56
N CYS A 37 -0.72 14.66 -8.60
CA CYS A 37 -2.19 14.61 -8.67
C CYS A 37 -2.81 15.93 -8.16
N PRO A 38 -3.42 16.76 -9.02
CA PRO A 38 -4.00 18.04 -8.60
C PRO A 38 -5.20 17.89 -7.64
N TRP A 39 -5.72 16.67 -7.49
CA TRP A 39 -6.84 16.36 -6.60
C TRP A 39 -6.41 15.79 -5.25
N GLY A 40 -5.11 15.77 -4.93
CA GLY A 40 -4.60 15.32 -3.64
C GLY A 40 -4.95 13.86 -3.33
N ARG A 41 -4.90 12.99 -4.34
CA ARG A 41 -5.23 11.57 -4.21
C ARG A 41 -4.09 10.79 -3.57
N TRP A 42 -4.45 9.67 -2.98
CA TRP A 42 -3.54 8.76 -2.31
C TRP A 42 -3.57 7.40 -3.01
N ALA A 43 -2.41 6.88 -3.37
CA ALA A 43 -2.27 5.50 -3.76
C ALA A 43 -2.15 4.64 -2.50
N TRP A 44 -2.64 3.40 -2.57
CA TRP A 44 -2.34 2.39 -1.58
C TRP A 44 -1.99 1.07 -2.26
N THR A 45 -1.15 0.28 -1.62
CA THR A 45 -0.70 -1.03 -2.08
C THR A 45 -0.61 -2.01 -0.91
N VAL A 46 -0.84 -3.28 -1.23
CA VAL A 46 -0.58 -4.42 -0.35
C VAL A 46 0.34 -5.37 -1.08
N ASP A 47 1.45 -5.75 -0.47
CA ASP A 47 2.47 -6.61 -1.06
C ASP A 47 2.88 -7.74 -0.12
N THR A 48 3.49 -8.77 -0.68
CA THR A 48 4.10 -9.89 0.04
C THR A 48 5.58 -9.68 0.37
N GLN A 49 6.22 -8.66 -0.19
CA GLN A 49 7.63 -8.31 0.05
C GLN A 49 7.78 -7.14 1.02
N ALA A 50 8.82 -7.19 1.84
CA ALA A 50 9.21 -6.10 2.72
C ALA A 50 9.62 -4.85 1.94
N GLY A 51 9.15 -3.68 2.37
CA GLY A 51 9.51 -2.39 1.78
C GLY A 51 9.05 -2.21 0.32
N ALA A 52 8.03 -2.94 -0.11
CA ALA A 52 7.58 -2.95 -1.49
C ALA A 52 6.81 -1.69 -1.93
N GLY A 53 6.62 -0.71 -1.04
CA GLY A 53 5.79 0.48 -1.23
C GLY A 53 5.99 1.22 -2.56
N ASP A 54 6.83 2.24 -2.56
CA ASP A 54 7.12 3.15 -3.68
C ASP A 54 7.81 2.45 -4.86
N HIS A 55 8.23 1.19 -4.67
CA HIS A 55 9.17 0.49 -5.54
C HIS A 55 8.52 -0.62 -6.40
N GLU A 56 7.19 -0.65 -6.49
CA GLU A 56 6.38 -1.42 -7.46
C GLU A 56 6.96 -2.81 -7.81
N LEU A 57 6.90 -3.77 -6.89
CA LEU A 57 7.33 -5.15 -7.19
C LEU A 57 6.17 -6.14 -7.48
N ARG A 58 4.98 -5.61 -7.81
CA ARG A 58 3.72 -6.33 -8.13
C ARG A 58 2.85 -6.54 -6.89
N PRO A 59 2.14 -5.49 -6.44
CA PRO A 59 1.25 -5.62 -5.29
C PRO A 59 0.14 -6.63 -5.57
N VAL A 60 -0.25 -7.38 -4.53
CA VAL A 60 -1.38 -8.33 -4.59
C VAL A 60 -2.72 -7.61 -4.54
N ALA A 61 -2.73 -6.36 -4.07
CA ALA A 61 -3.86 -5.44 -4.16
C ALA A 61 -3.36 -3.99 -4.21
N MET A 62 -4.04 -3.14 -4.96
CA MET A 62 -3.73 -1.71 -5.02
C MET A 62 -4.96 -0.88 -5.37
N GLY A 63 -4.93 0.42 -5.07
CA GLY A 63 -6.00 1.34 -5.41
C GLY A 63 -5.63 2.80 -5.18
N ILE A 64 -6.62 3.67 -5.39
CA ILE A 64 -6.51 5.13 -5.23
C ILE A 64 -7.68 5.62 -4.39
N GLU A 65 -7.38 6.43 -3.38
CA GLU A 65 -8.35 7.01 -2.45
C GLU A 65 -8.22 8.53 -2.34
N TYR A 66 -9.21 9.13 -1.68
CA TYR A 66 -9.36 10.58 -1.59
C TYR A 66 -8.56 11.22 -0.46
N SER A 67 -8.12 10.42 0.53
CA SER A 67 -7.43 10.90 1.72
C SER A 67 -6.46 9.84 2.25
N PRO A 68 -5.48 10.22 3.11
CA PRO A 68 -4.57 9.25 3.73
C PRO A 68 -5.31 8.23 4.60
N GLU A 69 -6.35 8.65 5.32
CA GLU A 69 -7.12 7.76 6.21
C GLU A 69 -7.89 6.71 5.41
N THR A 70 -8.49 7.12 4.29
CA THR A 70 -9.23 6.22 3.40
C THR A 70 -8.30 5.26 2.68
N ALA A 71 -7.12 5.74 2.23
CA ALA A 71 -6.07 4.89 1.66
C ALA A 71 -5.57 3.82 2.65
N ARG A 72 -5.28 4.23 3.90
CA ARG A 72 -4.88 3.30 4.95
C ARG A 72 -5.96 2.26 5.25
N ALA A 73 -7.21 2.70 5.40
CA ALA A 73 -8.34 1.81 5.67
C ALA A 73 -8.56 0.79 4.53
N ALA A 74 -8.39 1.22 3.27
CA ALA A 74 -8.49 0.35 2.11
C ALA A 74 -7.36 -0.70 2.09
N ALA A 75 -6.11 -0.30 2.34
CA ALA A 75 -4.98 -1.22 2.45
C ALA A 75 -5.20 -2.26 3.58
N GLU A 76 -5.66 -1.83 4.75
CA GLU A 76 -6.00 -2.73 5.85
C GLU A 76 -7.12 -3.72 5.48
N ALA A 77 -8.17 -3.24 4.83
CA ALA A 77 -9.28 -4.09 4.40
C ALA A 77 -8.81 -5.15 3.38
N ALA A 78 -8.00 -4.73 2.41
CA ALA A 78 -7.40 -5.63 1.44
C ALA A 78 -6.47 -6.66 2.11
N ALA A 79 -5.61 -6.24 3.04
CA ALA A 79 -4.76 -7.15 3.79
C ALA A 79 -5.57 -8.17 4.60
N ARG A 80 -6.64 -7.73 5.29
CA ARG A 80 -7.55 -8.64 6.00
C ARG A 80 -8.16 -9.68 5.06
N HIS A 81 -8.61 -9.26 3.87
CA HIS A 81 -9.17 -10.19 2.88
C HIS A 81 -8.13 -11.20 2.38
N TRP A 82 -6.89 -10.77 2.13
CA TRP A 82 -5.82 -11.66 1.68
C TRP A 82 -5.33 -12.62 2.76
N LEU A 83 -5.32 -12.18 4.02
CA LEU A 83 -4.90 -12.97 5.17
C LEU A 83 -6.00 -13.89 5.71
N GLN A 84 -7.27 -13.71 5.31
CA GLN A 84 -8.33 -14.64 5.66
C GLN A 84 -7.94 -16.08 5.28
N PRO A 85 -8.26 -17.08 6.12
CA PRO A 85 -8.15 -18.48 5.74
C PRO A 85 -8.95 -18.72 4.46
N ARG A 86 -8.29 -19.05 3.36
CA ARG A 86 -9.00 -19.36 2.11
C ARG A 86 -9.63 -20.74 2.26
N PRO A 87 -10.93 -20.90 1.94
CA PRO A 87 -11.51 -22.23 1.84
C PRO A 87 -10.73 -23.05 0.82
N ARG A 88 -10.40 -24.30 1.18
CA ARG A 88 -9.73 -25.24 0.29
C ARG A 88 -10.70 -25.56 -0.86
N LEU A 89 -10.32 -25.21 -2.08
CA LEU A 89 -11.05 -25.64 -3.27
C LEU A 89 -10.68 -27.10 -3.52
N GLU A 90 -11.58 -28.02 -3.13
CA GLU A 90 -11.50 -29.43 -3.51
C GLU A 90 -11.91 -29.54 -4.98
N ALA A 91 -11.10 -30.22 -5.80
CA ALA A 91 -11.50 -30.52 -7.18
C ALA A 91 -12.69 -31.49 -7.15
N VAL A 92 -13.81 -31.10 -7.76
CA VAL A 92 -14.93 -32.02 -7.99
C VAL A 92 -14.51 -32.94 -9.13
N ALA A 93 -14.33 -34.23 -8.83
CA ALA A 93 -14.03 -35.28 -9.80
C ALA A 93 -15.23 -35.57 -10.71
#